data_AF-A0A821X6A7-F1
#
_entry.id   AF-A0A821X6A7-F1
#
_cell.length_a   1.000
_cell.length_b   1.000
_cell.length_c   1.000
_cell.angle_alpha   90.00
_cell.angle_beta   90.00
_cell.angle_gamma   90.00
#
_symmetry.space_group_name_H-M   'P 1'
#
loop_
_entity.id
_entity.type
_entity.pdbx_description
1 polymer ?
#
loop_
_entity_poly.entity_id
_entity_poly.type
_entity_poly.pdbx_seq_one_letter_code
_entity_poly.pdbx_strand_id
1 'polypeptide(L)'
;EVIHYYLNEYLINESNDTGNPEDQITRQHIETIEAYFKEAIEKQDYLTYFIKAYTLTNCFYKVLNKHLALYILQYFDTTKDFSSNYRLVNCLVHIVTLLIYHPNLPQYQYRGLCYRGMRITQNDLDQYLSNQHILNRSFLSTSIDREVAEMFAGEGQQSKMRYTPKDHCVLQYSCLCQYLIKQNSTAINIQSLSTRPDEKEVLILPFTVFKVIAIKRNYLNDSTASISIEIELEECEDPNDNKNESENSKTIRIASLSSTNDDIKDVEEYQKFKQRKRRLYGIIGFLVFAILLSLTLVLIFIFVIRKDSTKNTASMATPTTEMVNDDDDPLPQGCPNILKRSSWNARPYTNRENLTTLPVTNIVVHQLEGLNLIMNDQDCIAQIKGLQDYDMNIENWADIGYNFLLCDDSGDQQQIYTGRGWKFTGAHCISYNKRSLGICIIGNYTSIRSLKTFESLIQCGIMKNDIMKNFTLVGHFNSTKIYEYYLEYFRNDTDLQYSNQASKKQFMCPQ
;
A
#
# COMPACT_ATOMS: atom_id res chain seq x y z
N GLU A 1 -5.12 0.34 10.53
CA GLU A 1 -4.92 -0.57 9.38
C GLU A 1 -4.07 0.04 8.27
N VAL A 2 -4.52 1.07 7.56
CA VAL A 2 -3.76 1.72 6.45
C VAL A 2 -2.34 2.08 6.85
N ILE A 3 -2.16 2.67 8.03
CA ILE A 3 -0.83 3.06 8.52
C ILE A 3 0.01 1.82 8.87
N HIS A 4 -0.55 0.82 9.53
CA HIS A 4 0.16 -0.43 9.83
C HIS A 4 0.64 -1.14 8.55
N TYR A 5 -0.19 -1.17 7.51
CA TYR A 5 0.20 -1.67 6.19
C TYR A 5 1.34 -0.83 5.60
N TYR A 6 1.23 0.50 5.66
CA TYR A 6 2.26 1.40 5.16
C TYR A 6 3.63 1.21 5.84
N LEU A 7 3.63 1.08 7.18
CA LEU A 7 4.84 0.87 7.97
C LEU A 7 5.52 -0.47 7.60
N ASN A 8 4.75 -1.55 7.50
CA ASN A 8 5.31 -2.88 7.24
C ASN A 8 5.76 -3.08 5.78
N GLU A 9 5.03 -2.54 4.81
CA GLU A 9 5.32 -2.80 3.39
C GLU A 9 6.30 -1.81 2.76
N TYR A 10 6.30 -0.54 3.19
CA TYR A 10 7.06 0.51 2.51
C TYR A 10 8.14 1.11 3.38
N LEU A 11 7.90 1.30 4.68
CA LEU A 11 8.86 1.96 5.55
C LEU A 11 10.12 1.09 5.81
N ILE A 12 9.93 -0.22 6.08
CA ILE A 12 11.04 -1.19 6.29
C ILE A 12 11.92 -1.33 5.04
N ASN A 13 11.29 -1.42 3.88
CA ASN A 13 11.97 -1.75 2.64
C ASN A 13 12.85 -0.59 2.13
N GLU A 14 12.40 0.66 2.33
CA GLU A 14 13.14 1.86 1.92
C GLU A 14 14.28 2.23 2.86
N SER A 15 14.20 1.91 4.15
CA SER A 15 15.23 2.31 5.11
C SER A 15 16.57 1.61 4.90
N ASN A 16 16.55 0.40 4.32
CA ASN A 16 17.75 -0.41 4.06
C ASN A 16 18.56 0.09 2.85
N ASP A 17 18.01 0.99 2.03
CA ASP A 17 18.63 1.51 0.80
C ASP A 17 19.34 2.87 1.00
N THR A 18 19.27 3.45 2.21
CA THR A 18 19.70 4.84 2.45
C THR A 18 21.23 5.02 2.57
N GLY A 19 22.01 3.95 2.68
CA GLY A 19 23.48 3.99 2.79
C GLY A 19 24.04 4.73 4.02
N ASN A 20 23.18 5.38 4.82
CA ASN A 20 23.51 6.13 6.03
C ASN A 20 22.99 5.36 7.25
N PRO A 21 23.86 4.91 8.18
CA PRO A 21 23.45 4.15 9.36
C PRO A 21 22.42 4.85 10.24
N GLU A 22 22.45 6.19 10.31
CA GLU A 22 21.49 6.98 11.11
C GLU A 22 20.08 7.04 10.48
N ASP A 23 19.96 6.76 9.19
CA ASP A 23 18.70 6.71 8.46
C ASP A 23 18.09 5.29 8.39
N GLN A 24 18.75 4.29 8.98
CA GLN A 24 18.23 2.93 9.06
C GLN A 24 17.11 2.83 10.11
N ILE A 25 15.96 2.32 9.69
CA ILE A 25 14.83 2.04 10.57
C ILE A 25 15.04 0.66 11.16
N THR A 26 15.27 0.62 12.46
CA THR A 26 15.31 -0.64 13.21
C THR A 26 13.88 -1.13 13.45
N ARG A 27 13.72 -2.43 13.72
CA ARG A 27 12.46 -3.02 14.18
C ARG A 27 11.88 -2.26 15.38
N GLN A 28 12.75 -1.81 16.28
CA GLN A 28 12.40 -1.04 17.47
C GLN A 28 11.77 0.33 17.15
N HIS A 29 12.25 1.02 16.10
CA HIS A 29 11.61 2.26 15.64
C HIS A 29 10.18 2.00 15.15
N ILE A 30 9.93 0.89 14.48
CA ILE A 30 8.60 0.53 13.96
C ILE A 30 7.67 0.17 15.10
N GLU A 31 8.13 -0.64 16.04
CA GLU A 31 7.36 -0.99 17.25
C GLU A 31 6.94 0.26 18.02
N THR A 32 7.83 1.26 18.09
CA THR A 32 7.53 2.56 18.71
C THR A 32 6.42 3.29 17.94
N ILE A 33 6.51 3.36 16.61
CA ILE A 33 5.49 4.00 15.78
C ILE A 33 4.15 3.25 15.89
N GLU A 34 4.16 1.92 15.83
CA GLU A 34 2.98 1.07 16.00
C GLU A 34 2.34 1.24 17.37
N ALA A 35 3.13 1.42 18.43
CA ALA A 35 2.62 1.70 19.77
C ALA A 35 1.82 3.01 19.81
N TYR A 36 2.29 4.09 19.15
CA TYR A 36 1.49 5.32 19.02
C TYR A 36 0.17 5.08 18.30
N PHE A 37 0.14 4.27 17.23
CA PHE A 37 -1.11 3.99 16.52
C PHE A 37 -2.04 3.04 17.28
N LYS A 38 -1.52 2.16 18.12
CA LYS A 38 -2.33 1.36 19.07
C LYS A 38 -2.97 2.27 20.11
N GLU A 39 -2.20 3.16 20.74
CA GLU A 39 -2.74 4.14 21.69
C GLU A 39 -3.75 5.09 21.03
N ALA A 40 -3.54 5.47 19.77
CA ALA A 40 -4.49 6.27 19.00
C ALA A 40 -5.88 5.60 18.92
N ILE A 41 -5.92 4.28 18.71
CA ILE A 41 -7.14 3.49 18.65
C ILE A 41 -7.78 3.39 20.03
N GLU A 42 -6.98 3.09 21.06
CA GLU A 42 -7.48 2.95 22.43
C GLU A 42 -8.09 4.24 22.96
N LYS A 43 -7.45 5.38 22.67
CA LYS A 43 -7.89 6.71 23.15
C LYS A 43 -8.80 7.45 22.18
N GLN A 44 -9.02 6.90 20.98
CA GLN A 44 -9.78 7.54 19.90
C GLN A 44 -9.23 8.94 19.53
N ASP A 45 -7.91 9.11 19.61
CA ASP A 45 -7.22 10.37 19.32
C ASP A 45 -6.20 10.16 18.19
N TYR A 46 -6.69 10.15 16.96
CA TYR A 46 -5.87 9.81 15.80
C TYR A 46 -4.90 10.92 15.40
N LEU A 47 -5.34 12.18 15.47
CA LEU A 47 -4.54 13.32 15.07
C LEU A 47 -3.33 13.51 15.98
N THR A 48 -3.52 13.55 17.30
CA THR A 48 -2.42 13.78 18.25
C THR A 48 -1.35 12.70 18.11
N TYR A 49 -1.77 11.44 18.03
CA TYR A 49 -0.86 10.31 17.97
C TYR A 49 -0.16 10.17 16.61
N PHE A 50 -0.83 10.53 15.51
CA PHE A 50 -0.16 10.66 14.23
C PHE A 50 0.93 11.73 14.27
N ILE A 51 0.64 12.92 14.83
CA ILE A 51 1.62 13.99 14.93
C ILE A 51 2.79 13.56 15.82
N LYS A 52 2.54 12.95 16.97
CA LYS A 52 3.61 12.41 17.82
C LYS A 52 4.50 11.43 17.07
N ALA A 53 3.91 10.49 16.33
CA ALA A 53 4.67 9.54 15.51
C ALA A 53 5.48 10.25 14.41
N TYR A 54 4.89 11.25 13.75
CA TYR A 54 5.52 12.05 12.71
C TYR A 54 6.72 12.87 13.24
N THR A 55 6.66 13.38 14.47
CA THR A 55 7.71 14.21 15.07
C THR A 55 8.78 13.41 15.84
N LEU A 56 8.72 12.08 15.80
CA LEU A 56 9.75 11.23 16.42
C LEU A 56 11.11 11.43 15.77
N THR A 57 12.17 11.28 16.56
CA THR A 57 13.56 11.21 16.10
C THR A 57 13.85 9.86 15.43
N ASN A 58 13.16 9.60 14.32
CA ASN A 58 13.41 8.50 13.40
C ASN A 58 13.11 9.01 11.97
N CYS A 59 13.35 8.21 10.93
CA CYS A 59 13.15 8.67 9.56
C CYS A 59 11.73 8.43 9.00
N PHE A 60 10.72 8.18 9.86
CA PHE A 60 9.33 8.02 9.43
C PHE A 60 8.82 9.22 8.62
N TYR A 61 8.97 10.44 9.14
CA TYR A 61 8.55 11.64 8.43
C TYR A 61 9.30 11.80 7.09
N LYS A 62 10.59 11.46 7.06
CA LYS A 62 11.44 11.58 5.87
C LYS A 62 10.98 10.63 4.76
N VAL A 63 10.73 9.37 5.08
CA VAL A 63 10.25 8.37 4.12
C VAL A 63 8.81 8.68 3.69
N LEU A 64 7.93 9.05 4.63
CA LEU A 64 6.55 9.45 4.31
C LEU A 64 6.52 10.64 3.35
N ASN A 65 7.29 11.69 3.63
CA ASN A 65 7.35 12.86 2.76
C ASN A 65 7.99 12.56 1.40
N LYS A 66 9.00 11.67 1.34
CA LYS A 66 9.56 11.21 0.06
C LYS A 66 8.49 10.53 -0.79
N HIS A 67 7.76 9.58 -0.22
CA HIS A 67 6.68 8.88 -0.93
C HIS A 67 5.56 9.82 -1.37
N LEU A 68 5.13 10.74 -0.50
CA LEU A 68 4.14 11.77 -0.85
C LEU A 68 4.62 12.62 -2.03
N ALA A 69 5.84 13.15 -1.98
CA ALA A 69 6.37 14.02 -3.03
C ALA A 69 6.46 13.33 -4.41
N LEU A 70 6.82 12.04 -4.43
CA LEU A 70 7.00 11.26 -5.65
C LEU A 70 5.67 10.77 -6.24
N TYR A 71 4.74 10.33 -5.38
CA TYR A 71 3.64 9.46 -5.83
C TYR A 71 2.25 10.05 -5.62
N ILE A 72 2.04 11.05 -4.76
CA ILE A 72 0.68 11.49 -4.39
C ILE A 72 -0.15 11.96 -5.60
N LEU A 73 0.49 12.62 -6.57
CA LEU A 73 -0.22 13.12 -7.76
C LEU A 73 -0.64 12.03 -8.73
N GLN A 74 -0.06 10.83 -8.64
CA GLN A 74 -0.46 9.70 -9.49
C GLN A 74 -1.90 9.27 -9.22
N TYR A 75 -2.46 9.59 -8.05
CA TYR A 75 -3.85 9.33 -7.74
C TYR A 75 -4.82 10.06 -8.67
N PHE A 76 -4.45 11.26 -9.14
CA PHE A 76 -5.30 12.09 -9.99
C PHE A 76 -5.07 11.84 -11.48
N ASP A 77 -4.07 11.04 -11.84
CA ASP A 77 -3.75 10.72 -13.23
C ASP A 77 -4.58 9.53 -13.71
N THR A 78 -5.76 9.80 -14.28
CA THR A 78 -6.66 8.76 -14.81
C THR A 78 -6.19 8.16 -16.14
N THR A 79 -5.07 8.63 -16.69
CA THR A 79 -4.62 8.28 -18.06
C THR A 79 -3.53 7.19 -18.07
N LYS A 80 -2.92 6.90 -16.92
CA LYS A 80 -1.91 5.83 -16.80
C LYS A 80 -2.56 4.55 -16.32
N ASP A 81 -2.45 3.50 -17.13
CA ASP A 81 -2.74 2.13 -16.73
C ASP A 81 -2.02 1.81 -15.41
N PHE A 82 -2.78 1.25 -14.47
CA PHE A 82 -2.44 0.90 -13.09
C PHE A 82 -0.93 0.94 -12.78
N SER A 83 -0.49 2.09 -12.23
CA SER A 83 0.86 2.30 -11.68
C SER A 83 1.25 1.13 -10.78
N SER A 84 2.51 0.66 -10.90
CA SER A 84 3.11 -0.34 -10.00
C SER A 84 3.03 0.04 -8.52
N ASN A 85 2.76 1.32 -8.23
CA ASN A 85 2.67 1.88 -6.88
C ASN A 85 1.22 2.18 -6.46
N TYR A 86 0.19 1.70 -7.17
CA TYR A 86 -1.22 2.00 -6.89
C TYR A 86 -1.60 1.83 -5.40
N ARG A 87 -1.11 0.78 -4.75
CA ARG A 87 -1.38 0.52 -3.32
C ARG A 87 -0.72 1.57 -2.42
N LEU A 88 0.55 1.86 -2.65
CA LEU A 88 1.26 2.94 -1.96
C LEU A 88 0.52 4.26 -2.14
N VAL A 89 0.18 4.62 -3.38
CA VAL A 89 -0.55 5.85 -3.72
C VAL A 89 -1.87 5.92 -2.93
N ASN A 90 -2.65 4.84 -2.91
CA ASN A 90 -3.88 4.80 -2.11
C ASN A 90 -3.61 4.97 -0.62
N CYS A 91 -2.62 4.30 -0.05
CA CYS A 91 -2.27 4.47 1.36
C CYS A 91 -1.94 5.93 1.68
N LEU A 92 -1.12 6.57 0.85
CA LEU A 92 -0.74 7.97 1.01
C LEU A 92 -1.96 8.90 0.96
N VAL A 93 -2.85 8.70 -0.02
CA VAL A 93 -4.08 9.49 -0.15
C VAL A 93 -4.99 9.31 1.05
N HIS A 94 -5.15 8.08 1.55
CA HIS A 94 -5.95 7.82 2.74
C HIS A 94 -5.35 8.50 3.98
N ILE A 95 -4.03 8.40 4.19
CA ILE A 95 -3.34 9.07 5.31
C ILE A 95 -3.59 10.58 5.25
N VAL A 96 -3.37 11.20 4.09
CA VAL A 96 -3.56 12.65 3.89
C VAL A 96 -5.02 13.04 4.09
N THR A 97 -5.96 12.30 3.50
CA THR A 97 -7.41 12.58 3.59
C THR A 97 -7.90 12.48 5.03
N LEU A 98 -7.51 11.44 5.77
CA LEU A 98 -7.90 11.27 7.17
C LEU A 98 -7.42 12.41 8.06
N LEU A 99 -6.25 12.98 7.75
CA LEU A 99 -5.70 14.11 8.51
C LEU A 99 -6.34 15.43 8.14
N ILE A 100 -6.45 15.75 6.84
CA ILE A 100 -7.01 17.03 6.36
C ILE A 100 -8.48 17.17 6.78
N TYR A 101 -9.24 16.07 6.80
CA TYR A 101 -10.66 16.09 7.19
C TYR A 101 -10.89 15.71 8.66
N HIS A 102 -9.84 15.69 9.49
CA HIS A 102 -9.99 15.32 10.90
C HIS A 102 -10.84 16.36 11.65
N PRO A 103 -11.87 15.95 12.44
CA PRO A 103 -12.79 16.89 13.11
C PRO A 103 -12.12 17.88 14.06
N ASN A 104 -11.01 17.47 14.68
CA ASN A 104 -10.26 18.29 15.63
C ASN A 104 -9.21 19.19 14.95
N LEU A 105 -8.97 19.06 13.64
CA LEU A 105 -7.98 19.87 12.93
C LEU A 105 -8.21 21.39 13.07
N PRO A 106 -9.47 21.90 13.05
CA PRO A 106 -9.75 23.33 13.20
C PRO A 106 -9.21 23.97 14.49
N GLN A 107 -8.97 23.20 15.56
CA GLN A 107 -8.44 23.74 16.81
C GLN A 107 -6.95 24.07 16.75
N TYR A 108 -6.25 23.58 15.72
CA TYR A 108 -4.82 23.76 15.53
C TYR A 108 -4.50 24.66 14.34
N GLN A 109 -5.47 25.36 13.76
CA GLN A 109 -5.26 26.18 12.56
C GLN A 109 -4.16 27.22 12.78
N TYR A 110 -3.36 27.44 11.73
CA TYR A 110 -2.30 28.43 11.76
C TYR A 110 -2.40 29.38 10.56
N ARG A 111 -2.22 30.67 10.83
CA ARG A 111 -2.10 31.75 9.84
C ARG A 111 -0.97 32.67 10.25
N GLY A 112 -0.17 33.12 9.29
CA GLY A 112 0.98 33.98 9.53
C GLY A 112 2.26 33.45 8.89
N LEU A 113 3.40 33.95 9.39
CA LEU A 113 4.71 33.63 8.87
C LEU A 113 5.32 32.43 9.60
N CYS A 114 5.73 31.43 8.84
CA CYS A 114 6.58 30.33 9.34
C CYS A 114 7.80 30.12 8.43
N TYR A 115 8.81 29.45 8.98
CA TYR A 115 10.15 29.39 8.42
C TYR A 115 10.65 27.95 8.32
N ARG A 116 11.42 27.64 7.28
CA ARG A 116 12.10 26.35 7.14
C ARG A 116 13.52 26.57 6.70
N GLY A 117 14.47 26.20 7.56
CA GLY A 117 15.87 26.14 7.18
C GLY A 117 16.22 24.80 6.56
N MET A 118 17.02 24.83 5.50
CA MET A 118 17.55 23.63 4.87
C MET A 118 18.86 23.91 4.14
N ARG A 119 19.57 22.83 3.80
CA ARG A 119 20.66 22.87 2.84
C ARG A 119 20.11 22.59 1.44
N ILE A 120 20.43 23.47 0.49
CA ILE A 120 19.96 23.35 -0.90
C ILE A 120 21.14 23.26 -1.86
N THR A 121 21.02 22.44 -2.91
CA THR A 121 22.02 22.39 -3.99
C THR A 121 21.74 23.51 -5.01
N GLN A 122 22.72 23.85 -5.84
CA GLN A 122 22.48 24.82 -6.92
C GLN A 122 21.37 24.34 -7.87
N ASN A 123 21.35 23.06 -8.23
CA ASN A 123 20.35 22.49 -9.13
C ASN A 123 18.92 22.54 -8.56
N ASP A 124 18.77 22.34 -7.25
CA ASP A 124 17.46 22.47 -6.59
C ASP A 124 17.04 23.94 -6.48
N LEU A 125 17.98 24.85 -6.23
CA LEU A 125 17.72 26.28 -6.19
C LEU A 125 17.26 26.81 -7.55
N ASP A 126 17.82 26.30 -8.64
CA ASP A 126 17.45 26.68 -10.01
C ASP A 126 16.00 26.29 -10.36
N GLN A 127 15.34 25.43 -9.56
CA GLN A 127 13.91 25.12 -9.70
C GLN A 127 12.98 26.22 -9.16
N TYR A 128 13.52 27.21 -8.45
CA TYR A 128 12.77 28.36 -7.93
C TYR A 128 12.93 29.56 -8.85
N LEU A 129 11.82 30.01 -9.46
CA LEU A 129 11.77 31.24 -10.25
C LEU A 129 10.81 32.23 -9.61
N SER A 130 11.15 33.53 -9.63
CA SER A 130 10.23 34.58 -9.15
C SER A 130 8.92 34.54 -9.94
N ASN A 131 7.80 34.69 -9.23
CA ASN A 131 6.42 34.54 -9.70
C ASN A 131 5.99 33.13 -10.14
N GLN A 132 6.82 32.10 -9.96
CA GLN A 132 6.42 30.72 -10.18
C GLN A 132 5.49 30.23 -9.07
N HIS A 133 4.57 29.33 -9.44
CA HIS A 133 3.72 28.62 -8.49
C HIS A 133 4.31 27.25 -8.17
N ILE A 134 4.37 26.91 -6.89
CA ILE A 134 4.92 25.68 -6.34
C ILE A 134 3.80 24.97 -5.59
N LEU A 135 3.55 23.72 -5.99
CA LEU A 135 2.62 22.84 -5.28
C LEU A 135 3.38 22.06 -4.20
N ASN A 136 3.04 22.29 -2.94
CA ASN A 136 3.49 21.42 -1.86
C ASN A 136 2.75 20.07 -1.96
N ARG A 137 3.50 18.97 -2.05
CA ARG A 137 2.93 17.62 -2.24
C ARG A 137 2.92 16.76 -0.98
N SER A 138 3.66 17.17 0.05
CA SER A 138 3.89 16.39 1.27
C SER A 138 3.65 17.25 2.50
N PHE A 139 3.81 16.66 3.69
CA PHE A 139 3.78 17.45 4.92
C PHE A 139 5.07 18.25 5.01
N LEU A 140 4.95 19.56 5.19
CA LEU A 140 6.10 20.46 5.21
C LEU A 140 6.25 21.05 6.60
N SER A 141 7.23 20.52 7.33
CA SER A 141 7.61 20.97 8.67
C SER A 141 8.29 22.35 8.60
N THR A 142 7.80 23.29 9.40
CA THR A 142 8.27 24.67 9.52
C THR A 142 8.23 25.09 10.99
N SER A 143 8.89 26.19 11.35
CA SER A 143 8.81 26.77 12.69
C SER A 143 8.19 28.16 12.62
N ILE A 144 7.43 28.55 13.64
CA ILE A 144 7.04 29.95 13.85
C ILE A 144 8.28 30.81 14.18
N ASP A 145 9.30 30.18 14.75
CA ASP A 145 10.52 30.84 15.20
C ASP A 145 11.60 30.78 14.13
N ARG A 146 12.00 31.96 13.66
CA ARG A 146 13.00 32.12 12.61
C ARG A 146 14.35 31.56 13.05
N GLU A 147 14.77 31.79 14.29
CA GLU A 147 16.07 31.35 14.80
C GLU A 147 16.15 29.83 14.83
N VAL A 148 15.05 29.18 15.22
CA VAL A 148 14.92 27.71 15.17
C VAL A 148 15.10 27.20 13.76
N ALA A 149 14.44 27.80 12.77
CA ALA A 149 14.61 27.43 11.36
C ALA A 149 16.05 27.66 10.88
N GLU A 150 16.69 28.77 11.22
CA GLU A 150 18.08 29.08 10.84
C GLU A 150 19.09 28.04 11.35
N MET A 151 18.87 27.47 12.54
CA MET A 151 19.66 26.34 13.03
C MET A 151 19.64 25.13 12.08
N PHE A 152 18.47 24.83 11.47
CA PHE A 152 18.34 23.75 10.48
C PHE A 152 18.93 24.10 9.11
N ALA A 153 19.02 25.39 8.77
CA ALA A 153 19.74 25.85 7.57
C ALA A 153 21.27 25.67 7.74
N GLY A 154 21.74 25.54 8.99
CA GLY A 154 23.15 25.44 9.34
C GLY A 154 23.90 26.76 9.14
N GLU A 155 23.22 27.87 9.39
CA GLU A 155 23.77 29.22 9.32
C GLU A 155 25.02 29.32 10.23
N GLY A 156 26.11 29.92 9.71
CA GLY A 156 27.41 29.99 10.40
C GLY A 156 28.33 28.76 10.24
N GLN A 157 27.89 27.66 9.62
CA GLN A 157 28.78 26.54 9.23
C GLN A 157 29.20 26.67 7.75
N GLN A 158 30.50 26.49 7.47
CA GLN A 158 31.08 26.45 6.11
C GLN A 158 30.22 25.59 5.17
N SER A 159 30.17 25.94 3.89
CA SER A 159 29.57 25.11 2.83
C SER A 159 30.13 23.69 2.93
N LYS A 160 29.34 22.73 3.42
CA LYS A 160 29.77 21.34 3.58
C LYS A 160 29.73 20.68 2.20
N MET A 161 30.88 20.21 1.72
CA MET A 161 30.92 19.25 0.61
C MET A 161 30.33 17.92 1.09
N ARG A 162 29.25 17.47 0.47
CA ARG A 162 28.68 16.15 0.74
C ARG A 162 29.17 15.17 -0.34
N TYR A 163 29.70 14.03 0.10
CA TYR A 163 30.14 12.96 -0.80
C TYR A 163 28.95 12.03 -1.06
N THR A 164 28.60 11.83 -2.33
CA THR A 164 27.60 10.85 -2.76
C THR A 164 28.28 9.63 -3.38
N PRO A 165 27.78 8.40 -3.18
CA PRO A 165 28.44 7.17 -3.69
C PRO A 165 28.51 7.02 -5.22
N LYS A 166 27.90 7.94 -6.00
CA LYS A 166 27.80 7.88 -7.47
C LYS A 166 28.14 9.23 -8.13
N ASP A 167 29.36 9.72 -7.89
CA ASP A 167 29.98 10.87 -8.58
C ASP A 167 29.70 12.28 -8.01
N HIS A 168 30.81 13.02 -7.83
CA HIS A 168 31.02 14.47 -7.58
C HIS A 168 30.61 15.11 -6.24
N CYS A 169 31.54 15.87 -5.64
CA CYS A 169 31.25 16.79 -4.52
C CYS A 169 30.23 17.85 -4.96
N VAL A 170 29.07 17.89 -4.31
CA VAL A 170 28.03 18.89 -4.59
C VAL A 170 28.09 20.00 -3.55
N LEU A 171 28.21 21.26 -4.00
CA LEU A 171 28.17 22.44 -3.16
C LEU A 171 26.74 22.66 -2.65
N GLN A 172 26.60 22.85 -1.34
CA GLN A 172 25.32 23.14 -0.69
C GLN A 172 25.33 24.53 -0.04
N TYR A 173 24.24 25.25 -0.22
CA TYR A 173 24.02 26.58 0.35
C TYR A 173 23.09 26.50 1.57
N SER A 174 23.27 27.42 2.51
CA SER A 174 22.29 27.65 3.58
C SER A 174 21.07 28.34 2.95
N CYS A 175 19.87 27.79 3.16
CA CYS A 175 18.64 28.34 2.61
C CYS A 175 17.58 28.45 3.70
N LEU A 176 17.00 29.63 3.85
CA LEU A 176 15.83 29.90 4.68
C LEU A 176 14.63 30.16 3.77
N CYS A 177 13.63 29.29 3.84
CA CYS A 177 12.34 29.53 3.20
C CYS A 177 11.39 30.19 4.20
N GLN A 178 10.81 31.32 3.82
CA GLN A 178 9.75 32.01 4.55
C GLN A 178 8.42 31.76 3.85
N TYR A 179 7.44 31.23 4.57
CA TYR A 179 6.10 30.95 4.07
C TYR A 179 5.09 31.87 4.75
N LEU A 180 4.33 32.64 3.97
CA LEU A 180 3.15 33.35 4.44
C LEU A 180 1.90 32.50 4.21
N ILE A 181 1.37 31.95 5.31
CA ILE A 181 0.11 31.21 5.34
C ILE A 181 -1.04 32.20 5.48
N LYS A 182 -2.00 32.14 4.57
CA LYS A 182 -3.16 33.03 4.49
C LYS A 182 -4.47 32.32 4.81
N GLN A 183 -4.59 31.04 4.47
CA GLN A 183 -5.78 30.24 4.72
C GLN A 183 -5.67 29.50 6.06
N ASN A 184 -6.80 29.28 6.73
CA ASN A 184 -6.81 28.61 8.03
C ASN A 184 -6.68 27.07 7.92
N SER A 185 -7.00 26.49 6.76
CA SER A 185 -7.10 25.03 6.58
C SER A 185 -5.86 24.37 5.99
N THR A 186 -4.80 25.12 5.70
CA THR A 186 -3.63 24.64 4.95
C THR A 186 -2.38 24.48 5.80
N ALA A 187 -2.38 25.00 7.03
CA ALA A 187 -1.34 24.76 8.01
C ALA A 187 -1.92 24.59 9.42
N ILE A 188 -1.23 23.77 10.23
CA ILE A 188 -1.59 23.54 11.62
C ILE A 188 -0.39 23.81 12.55
N ASN A 189 -0.63 24.50 13.66
CA ASN A 189 0.31 24.62 14.75
C ASN A 189 0.29 23.33 15.57
N ILE A 190 1.39 22.60 15.51
CA ILE A 190 1.52 21.29 16.16
C ILE A 190 2.41 21.34 17.39
N GLN A 191 2.78 22.53 17.87
CA GLN A 191 3.64 22.71 19.04
C GLN A 191 3.11 21.95 20.28
N SER A 192 1.80 21.95 20.51
CA SER A 192 1.19 21.25 21.66
C SER A 192 1.04 19.73 21.47
N LEU A 193 1.25 19.23 20.25
CA LEU A 193 1.07 17.81 19.89
C LEU A 193 2.40 17.10 19.64
N SER A 194 3.40 17.85 19.20
CA SER A 194 4.73 17.37 18.86
C SER A 194 5.44 16.79 20.08
N THR A 195 6.27 15.79 19.82
CA THR A 195 7.24 15.28 20.79
C THR A 195 8.41 16.25 21.03
N ARG A 196 8.49 17.34 20.24
CA ARG A 196 9.53 18.38 20.28
C ARG A 196 8.89 19.78 20.32
N PRO A 197 8.24 20.17 21.43
CA PRO A 197 7.51 21.45 21.53
C PRO A 197 8.42 22.69 21.47
N ASP A 198 9.73 22.52 21.69
CA ASP A 198 10.76 23.54 21.55
C ASP A 198 10.95 24.01 20.10
N GLU A 199 10.63 23.17 19.12
CA GLU A 199 10.75 23.51 17.70
C GLU A 199 9.65 24.49 17.22
N LYS A 200 8.63 24.76 18.06
CA LYS A 200 7.50 25.66 17.73
C LYS A 200 6.91 25.36 16.35
N GLU A 201 6.73 24.08 16.09
CA GLU A 201 6.51 23.55 14.76
C GLU A 201 5.11 23.88 14.23
N VAL A 202 5.07 24.34 12.98
CA VAL A 202 3.89 24.46 12.14
C VAL A 202 4.04 23.48 10.98
N LEU A 203 3.03 22.64 10.81
CA LEU A 203 2.98 21.67 9.73
C LEU A 203 2.09 22.21 8.61
N ILE A 204 2.70 22.57 7.48
CA ILE A 204 1.97 22.91 6.25
C ILE A 204 1.50 21.61 5.60
N LEU A 205 0.21 21.55 5.27
CA LEU A 205 -0.44 20.37 4.76
C LEU A 205 -0.19 20.19 3.24
N PRO A 206 -0.26 18.94 2.73
CA PRO A 206 -0.19 18.67 1.31
C PRO A 206 -1.23 19.44 0.50
N PHE A 207 -0.94 19.66 -0.77
CA PHE A 207 -1.74 20.38 -1.76
C PHE A 207 -1.84 21.90 -1.57
N THR A 208 -1.11 22.47 -0.62
CA THR A 208 -0.96 23.91 -0.50
C THR A 208 -0.15 24.47 -1.68
N VAL A 209 -0.63 25.53 -2.32
CA VAL A 209 0.03 26.18 -3.46
C VAL A 209 0.65 27.48 -3.00
N PHE A 210 1.94 27.67 -3.30
CA PHE A 210 2.69 28.87 -3.00
C PHE A 210 3.14 29.58 -4.26
N LYS A 211 3.16 30.90 -4.22
CA LYS A 211 3.82 31.75 -5.22
C LYS A 211 5.18 32.18 -4.67
N VAL A 212 6.24 32.02 -5.45
CA VAL A 212 7.57 32.55 -5.12
C VAL A 212 7.55 34.06 -5.32
N ILE A 213 7.68 34.81 -4.23
CA ILE A 213 7.68 36.27 -4.25
C ILE A 213 9.08 36.80 -4.58
N ALA A 214 10.08 36.35 -3.81
CA ALA A 214 11.45 36.81 -3.95
C ALA A 214 12.45 35.70 -3.63
N ILE A 215 13.64 35.81 -4.24
CA ILE A 215 14.80 34.99 -3.93
C ILE A 215 15.95 35.95 -3.67
N LYS A 216 16.40 36.03 -2.41
CA LYS A 216 17.48 36.91 -1.98
C LYS A 216 18.75 36.09 -1.78
N ARG A 217 19.88 36.63 -2.22
CA ARG A 217 21.21 36.05 -2.01
C ARG A 217 22.02 37.02 -1.17
N ASN A 218 22.32 36.61 0.06
CA ASN A 218 23.07 37.40 1.01
C ASN A 218 24.50 36.83 1.11
N TYR A 219 25.50 37.69 0.94
CA TYR A 219 26.91 37.32 1.05
C TYR A 219 27.40 37.64 2.46
N LEU A 220 27.88 36.62 3.19
CA LEU A 220 28.48 36.81 4.51
C LEU A 220 29.98 37.19 4.34
N ASN A 221 30.47 38.16 5.12
CA ASN A 221 31.71 38.90 4.88
C ASN A 221 33.03 38.06 4.76
N ASP A 222 33.74 38.31 3.65
CA ASP A 222 35.18 38.55 3.38
C ASP A 222 36.34 37.65 3.86
N SER A 223 36.10 36.42 4.28
CA SER A 223 37.20 35.43 4.30
C SER A 223 36.81 34.01 3.90
N THR A 224 35.51 33.73 3.78
CA THR A 224 35.00 32.48 3.21
C THR A 224 33.72 32.78 2.42
N ALA A 225 33.66 32.36 1.16
CA ALA A 225 32.54 32.58 0.24
C ALA A 225 31.27 31.81 0.66
N SER A 226 30.67 32.18 1.80
CA SER A 226 29.43 31.60 2.30
C SER A 226 28.25 32.48 1.86
N ILE A 227 27.37 31.88 1.05
CA ILE A 227 26.14 32.50 0.56
C ILE A 227 24.98 31.95 1.38
N SER A 228 24.17 32.84 1.98
CA SER A 228 22.86 32.48 2.51
C SER A 228 21.76 32.91 1.52
N ILE A 229 20.79 32.02 1.34
CA ILE A 229 19.68 32.22 0.42
C ILE A 229 18.41 32.36 1.24
N GLU A 230 17.58 33.35 0.92
CA GLU A 230 16.25 33.51 1.49
C GLU A 230 15.22 33.45 0.38
N ILE A 231 14.27 32.52 0.48
CA ILE A 231 13.18 32.34 -0.49
C ILE A 231 11.89 32.75 0.21
N GLU A 232 11.21 33.75 -0.34
CA GLU A 232 9.92 34.21 0.16
C GLU A 232 8.80 33.59 -0.65
N LEU A 233 7.90 32.88 0.03
CA LEU A 233 6.76 32.18 -0.55
C LEU A 233 5.47 32.69 0.09
N GLU A 234 4.47 32.96 -0.74
CA GLU A 234 3.14 33.39 -0.30
C GLU A 234 2.09 32.39 -0.76
N GLU A 235 1.23 31.93 0.14
CA GLU A 235 0.14 31.02 -0.21
C GLU A 235 -0.81 31.64 -1.24
N CYS A 236 -1.31 30.85 -2.18
CA CYS A 236 -2.32 31.32 -3.12
C CYS A 236 -3.71 31.32 -2.45
N GLU A 237 -4.47 32.39 -2.63
CA GLU A 237 -5.86 32.45 -2.15
C GLU A 237 -6.81 31.70 -3.08
N ASP A 238 -7.83 31.04 -2.53
CA ASP A 238 -8.90 30.46 -3.34
C ASP A 238 -9.70 31.61 -4.00
N PRO A 239 -9.79 31.66 -5.33
CA PRO A 239 -10.59 32.68 -6.01
C PRO A 239 -12.08 32.67 -5.61
N ASN A 240 -12.59 31.60 -4.98
CA ASN A 240 -13.97 31.50 -4.51
C ASN A 240 -14.24 32.13 -3.13
N ASP A 241 -13.22 32.40 -2.31
CA ASP A 241 -13.40 33.03 -1.00
C ASP A 241 -13.71 34.54 -1.08
N ASN A 242 -13.46 35.15 -2.25
CA ASN A 242 -13.78 36.56 -2.55
C ASN A 242 -15.25 36.80 -2.99
N LYS A 243 -16.19 35.91 -2.63
CA LYS A 243 -17.63 36.10 -2.94
C LYS A 243 -18.39 36.99 -1.96
N ASN A 244 -17.70 37.59 -0.98
CA ASN A 244 -18.27 38.56 -0.05
C ASN A 244 -17.83 40.02 -0.32
N GLU A 245 -17.42 40.35 -1.55
CA GLU A 245 -17.24 41.74 -1.97
C GLU A 245 -18.28 42.18 -3.02
N SER A 246 -18.86 43.35 -2.73
CA SER A 246 -20.00 44.07 -3.31
C SER A 246 -20.48 43.73 -4.73
N GLU A 247 -21.81 43.77 -4.89
CA GLU A 247 -22.56 43.60 -6.15
C GLU A 247 -22.21 44.56 -7.30
N ASN A 248 -21.27 45.49 -7.14
CA ASN A 248 -20.88 46.45 -8.18
C ASN A 248 -19.77 45.97 -9.12
N SER A 249 -19.14 44.81 -8.89
CA SER A 249 -18.12 44.25 -9.81
C SER A 249 -18.64 43.19 -10.79
N LYS A 250 -19.94 42.85 -10.75
CA LYS A 250 -20.53 41.85 -11.66
C LYS A 250 -20.61 42.31 -13.13
N THR A 251 -20.46 43.60 -13.40
CA THR A 251 -20.70 44.15 -14.75
C THR A 251 -19.46 44.17 -15.66
N ILE A 252 -18.24 43.87 -15.17
CA ILE A 252 -17.01 44.03 -15.98
C ILE A 252 -16.37 42.70 -16.44
N ARG A 253 -16.79 41.52 -15.94
CA ARG A 253 -16.15 40.23 -16.28
C ARG A 253 -16.86 39.36 -17.33
N ILE A 254 -17.87 39.88 -18.04
CA ILE A 254 -18.53 39.13 -19.14
C ILE A 254 -17.84 39.36 -20.49
N ALA A 255 -16.84 40.25 -20.58
CA ALA A 255 -16.25 40.64 -21.86
C ALA A 255 -14.95 39.89 -22.28
N SER A 256 -14.50 38.85 -21.57
CA SER A 256 -13.22 38.19 -21.93
C SER A 256 -13.19 36.66 -21.84
N LEU A 257 -14.34 35.99 -21.99
CA LEU A 257 -14.39 34.54 -22.20
C LEU A 257 -15.26 34.27 -23.42
N SER A 258 -14.68 34.39 -24.60
CA SER A 258 -15.20 33.73 -25.79
C SER A 258 -14.92 32.23 -25.67
N SER A 259 -15.82 31.48 -25.02
CA SER A 259 -15.90 30.03 -25.18
C SER A 259 -16.92 29.71 -26.26
N THR A 260 -16.51 28.86 -27.19
CA THR A 260 -17.29 28.38 -28.33
C THR A 260 -18.55 27.64 -27.89
N ASN A 261 -19.63 27.76 -28.67
CA ASN A 261 -20.96 27.20 -28.39
C ASN A 261 -21.03 25.66 -28.23
N ASP A 262 -19.94 24.94 -28.48
CA ASP A 262 -19.90 23.48 -28.38
C ASP A 262 -19.71 22.99 -26.93
N ASP A 263 -18.99 23.73 -26.07
CA ASP A 263 -18.74 23.32 -24.67
C ASP A 263 -19.99 23.38 -23.78
N ILE A 264 -20.99 24.19 -24.15
CA ILE A 264 -22.23 24.36 -23.38
C ILE A 264 -23.17 23.15 -23.58
N LYS A 265 -23.14 22.50 -24.76
CA LYS A 265 -23.98 21.34 -25.04
C LYS A 265 -23.56 20.10 -24.26
N ASP A 266 -22.26 19.90 -24.09
CA ASP A 266 -21.70 18.75 -23.37
C ASP A 266 -22.01 18.81 -21.86
N VAL A 267 -22.05 20.00 -21.28
CA VAL A 267 -22.41 20.19 -19.85
C VAL A 267 -23.89 19.89 -19.60
N GLU A 268 -24.80 20.31 -20.49
CA GLU A 268 -26.22 19.97 -20.37
C GLU A 268 -26.49 18.47 -20.57
N GLU A 269 -25.78 17.83 -21.49
CA GLU A 269 -25.91 16.40 -21.76
C GLU A 269 -25.38 15.56 -20.58
N TYR A 270 -24.26 15.98 -19.98
CA TYR A 270 -23.72 15.36 -18.77
C TYR A 270 -24.66 15.44 -17.57
N GLN A 271 -25.34 16.58 -17.37
CA GLN A 271 -26.34 16.73 -16.30
C GLN A 271 -27.55 15.82 -16.51
N LYS A 272 -28.04 15.69 -17.76
CA LYS A 272 -29.12 14.75 -18.12
C LYS A 272 -28.69 13.29 -17.90
N PHE A 273 -27.43 12.95 -18.20
CA PHE A 273 -26.86 11.62 -17.95
C PHE A 273 -26.80 11.29 -16.45
N LYS A 274 -26.34 12.23 -15.61
CA LYS A 274 -26.29 12.07 -14.14
C LYS A 274 -27.68 11.86 -13.54
N GLN A 275 -28.70 12.56 -14.05
CA GLN A 275 -30.08 12.41 -13.60
C GLN A 275 -30.70 11.06 -14.02
N ARG A 276 -30.36 10.54 -15.20
CA ARG A 276 -30.78 9.19 -15.67
C ARG A 276 -30.16 8.08 -14.80
N LYS A 277 -28.87 8.17 -14.45
CA LYS A 277 -28.22 7.20 -13.55
C LYS A 277 -28.83 7.21 -12.14
N ARG A 278 -29.11 8.38 -11.56
CA ARG A 278 -29.79 8.47 -10.25
C ARG A 278 -31.16 7.77 -10.26
N ARG A 279 -31.95 7.92 -11.33
CA ARG A 279 -33.23 7.20 -11.47
C ARG A 279 -33.03 5.69 -11.61
N LEU A 280 -32.03 5.26 -12.38
CA LEU A 280 -31.71 3.84 -12.57
C LEU A 280 -31.28 3.17 -11.26
N TYR A 281 -30.38 3.79 -10.48
CA TYR A 281 -29.96 3.28 -9.17
C TYR A 281 -31.11 3.29 -8.15
N GLY A 282 -32.01 4.27 -8.21
CA GLY A 282 -33.23 4.28 -7.40
C GLY A 282 -34.15 3.09 -7.70
N ILE A 283 -34.33 2.74 -8.97
CA ILE A 283 -35.15 1.57 -9.39
C ILE A 283 -34.48 0.26 -8.96
N ILE A 284 -33.18 0.12 -9.16
CA ILE A 284 -32.41 -1.06 -8.74
C ILE A 284 -32.49 -1.23 -7.22
N GLY A 285 -32.30 -0.14 -6.47
CA GLY A 285 -32.43 -0.15 -5.00
C GLY A 285 -33.82 -0.56 -4.53
N PHE A 286 -34.88 -0.10 -5.19
CA PHE A 286 -36.25 -0.50 -4.88
C PHE A 286 -36.50 -1.99 -5.17
N LEU A 287 -35.99 -2.52 -6.29
CA LEU A 287 -36.10 -3.94 -6.63
C LEU A 287 -35.36 -4.83 -5.62
N VAL A 288 -34.15 -4.45 -5.22
CA VAL A 288 -33.38 -5.18 -4.18
C VAL A 288 -34.12 -5.16 -2.85
N PHE A 289 -34.68 -4.00 -2.46
CA PHE A 289 -35.48 -3.89 -1.24
C PHE A 289 -36.74 -4.78 -1.28
N ALA A 290 -37.45 -4.82 -2.40
CA ALA A 290 -38.63 -5.66 -2.58
C ALA A 290 -38.28 -7.17 -2.52
N ILE A 291 -37.16 -7.57 -3.11
CA ILE A 291 -36.66 -8.97 -3.03
C ILE A 291 -36.33 -9.32 -1.58
N LEU A 292 -35.60 -8.47 -0.87
CA LEU A 292 -35.26 -8.70 0.55
C LEU A 292 -36.52 -8.80 1.42
N LEU A 293 -37.51 -7.93 1.21
CA LEU A 293 -38.79 -7.99 1.91
C LEU A 293 -39.56 -9.29 1.60
N SER A 294 -39.52 -9.77 0.35
CA SER A 294 -40.14 -11.04 0.00
C SER A 294 -39.46 -12.23 0.70
N LEU A 295 -38.13 -12.22 0.79
CA LEU A 295 -37.35 -13.27 1.44
C LEU A 295 -37.59 -13.30 2.95
N THR A 296 -37.70 -12.13 3.61
CA THR A 296 -38.03 -12.08 5.04
C THR A 296 -39.43 -12.61 5.32
N LEU A 297 -40.42 -12.30 4.46
CA LEU A 297 -41.78 -12.85 4.60
C LEU A 297 -41.80 -14.37 4.40
N VAL A 298 -41.02 -14.92 3.46
CA VAL A 298 -40.87 -16.37 3.27
C VAL A 298 -40.22 -17.04 4.49
N LEU A 299 -39.20 -16.42 5.08
CA LEU A 299 -38.56 -16.94 6.29
C LEU A 299 -39.51 -16.93 7.49
N ILE A 300 -40.32 -15.88 7.65
CA ILE A 300 -41.37 -15.82 8.67
C ILE A 300 -42.42 -16.91 8.43
N PHE A 301 -42.83 -17.14 7.18
CA PHE A 301 -43.76 -18.22 6.82
C PHE A 301 -43.20 -19.61 7.15
N ILE A 302 -41.92 -19.87 6.82
CA ILE A 302 -41.22 -21.12 7.17
C ILE A 302 -41.14 -21.29 8.69
N PHE A 303 -40.88 -20.20 9.43
CA PHE A 303 -40.83 -20.23 10.90
C PHE A 303 -42.19 -20.55 11.52
N VAL A 304 -43.28 -20.01 10.97
CA VAL A 304 -44.65 -20.31 11.40
C VAL A 304 -45.00 -21.78 11.14
N ILE A 305 -44.63 -22.32 9.97
CA ILE A 305 -44.81 -23.76 9.66
C ILE A 305 -43.99 -24.65 10.59
N ARG A 306 -42.74 -24.26 10.90
CA ARG A 306 -41.87 -25.01 11.83
C ARG A 306 -42.40 -25.03 13.26
N LYS A 307 -43.12 -23.99 13.68
CA LYS A 307 -43.73 -23.90 15.03
C LYS A 307 -44.87 -24.93 15.22
N ASP A 308 -45.54 -25.35 14.15
CA ASP A 308 -46.62 -26.35 14.22
C ASP A 308 -46.13 -27.81 14.16
N SER A 309 -44.87 -28.05 13.76
CA SER A 309 -44.36 -29.41 13.54
C SER A 309 -43.56 -30.00 14.71
N THR A 310 -43.54 -29.39 15.90
CA THR A 310 -42.89 -29.98 17.10
C THR A 310 -43.84 -30.85 17.91
N LYS A 311 -44.50 -31.81 17.28
CA LYS A 311 -44.99 -33.04 17.91
C LYS A 311 -44.95 -34.15 16.86
N ASN A 312 -43.85 -34.91 16.81
CA ASN A 312 -43.84 -36.37 16.73
C ASN A 312 -42.48 -36.92 16.24
N THR A 313 -42.06 -37.98 16.95
CA THR A 313 -41.30 -39.15 16.49
C THR A 313 -39.81 -39.04 16.11
N ALA A 314 -39.03 -39.55 17.06
CA ALA A 314 -37.84 -40.42 16.99
C ALA A 314 -37.38 -41.05 15.66
N SER A 315 -36.05 -41.18 15.61
CA SER A 315 -35.21 -42.24 15.00
C SER A 315 -35.23 -42.43 13.48
N MET A 316 -34.09 -42.18 12.83
CA MET A 316 -33.43 -43.17 11.97
C MET A 316 -32.00 -42.75 11.64
N ALA A 317 -31.10 -43.72 11.70
CA ALA A 317 -29.72 -43.64 11.28
C ALA A 317 -29.57 -43.90 9.77
N THR A 318 -28.36 -43.62 9.26
CA THR A 318 -27.72 -43.95 7.96
C THR A 318 -27.87 -42.94 6.81
N PRO A 319 -26.93 -42.85 5.84
CA PRO A 319 -25.65 -43.57 5.70
C PRO A 319 -24.40 -42.66 5.58
N THR A 320 -23.27 -43.14 6.07
CA THR A 320 -21.92 -42.62 5.80
C THR A 320 -21.58 -42.82 4.33
N THR A 321 -21.41 -41.72 3.59
CA THR A 321 -20.74 -41.74 2.27
C THR A 321 -19.23 -41.74 2.53
N GLU A 322 -18.56 -42.78 2.04
CA GLU A 322 -17.12 -42.98 2.18
C GLU A 322 -16.34 -41.78 1.61
N MET A 323 -15.51 -41.16 2.45
CA MET A 323 -14.52 -40.18 2.04
C MET A 323 -13.36 -40.92 1.37
N VAL A 324 -13.28 -40.83 0.05
CA VAL A 324 -12.11 -41.32 -0.69
C VAL A 324 -10.93 -40.38 -0.40
N ASN A 325 -9.98 -40.86 0.38
CA ASN A 325 -8.71 -40.19 0.67
C ASN A 325 -7.75 -40.43 -0.51
N ASP A 326 -7.70 -39.51 -1.48
CA ASP A 326 -6.73 -39.56 -2.59
C ASP A 326 -5.31 -39.12 -2.17
N ASP A 327 -5.08 -38.81 -0.89
CA ASP A 327 -3.79 -38.30 -0.36
C ASP A 327 -2.78 -39.43 -0.04
N ASP A 328 -3.02 -40.67 -0.50
CA ASP A 328 -2.22 -41.86 -0.15
C ASP A 328 -1.27 -42.35 -1.25
N ASP A 329 -0.94 -41.50 -2.23
CA ASP A 329 0.14 -41.78 -3.17
C ASP A 329 1.50 -41.70 -2.45
N PRO A 330 2.25 -42.82 -2.29
CA PRO A 330 3.53 -42.80 -1.59
C PRO A 330 4.51 -41.85 -2.32
N LEU A 331 5.12 -40.94 -1.56
CA LEU A 331 6.12 -40.01 -2.09
C LEU A 331 7.40 -40.77 -2.45
N PRO A 332 8.03 -40.49 -3.61
CA PRO A 332 9.34 -41.03 -3.96
C PRO A 332 10.40 -40.73 -2.89
N GLN A 333 11.38 -41.63 -2.74
CA GLN A 333 12.53 -41.43 -1.85
C GLN A 333 13.32 -40.18 -2.30
N GLY A 334 13.43 -39.18 -1.42
CA GLY A 334 14.07 -37.88 -1.71
C GLY A 334 13.11 -36.69 -1.76
N CYS A 335 11.79 -36.91 -1.73
CA CYS A 335 10.81 -35.84 -1.58
C CYS A 335 10.84 -35.23 -0.15
N PRO A 336 10.57 -33.92 -0.01
CA PRO A 336 10.40 -33.30 1.30
C PRO A 336 9.13 -33.82 1.98
N ASN A 337 9.02 -33.58 3.30
CA ASN A 337 7.78 -33.86 4.02
C ASN A 337 6.67 -32.91 3.55
N ILE A 338 5.59 -33.46 2.98
CA ILE A 338 4.42 -32.71 2.53
C ILE A 338 3.25 -33.08 3.45
N LEU A 339 2.83 -32.14 4.29
CA LEU A 339 1.74 -32.30 5.23
C LEU A 339 0.41 -32.42 4.48
N LYS A 340 -0.35 -33.47 4.79
CA LYS A 340 -1.65 -33.75 4.19
C LYS A 340 -2.70 -32.75 4.67
N ARG A 341 -3.84 -32.72 3.98
CA ARG A 341 -5.00 -31.89 4.39
C ARG A 341 -5.47 -32.15 5.81
N SER A 342 -5.41 -33.40 6.24
CA SER A 342 -5.76 -33.81 7.61
C SER A 342 -4.81 -33.23 8.66
N SER A 343 -3.53 -33.01 8.32
CA SER A 343 -2.52 -32.49 9.25
C SER A 343 -2.81 -31.05 9.73
N TRP A 344 -3.53 -30.26 8.94
CA TRP A 344 -3.94 -28.89 9.29
C TRP A 344 -5.44 -28.75 9.51
N ASN A 345 -6.16 -29.88 9.67
CA ASN A 345 -7.61 -29.92 9.86
C ASN A 345 -8.39 -29.16 8.77
N ALA A 346 -8.03 -29.40 7.51
CA ALA A 346 -8.70 -28.81 6.37
C ALA A 346 -10.19 -29.17 6.35
N ARG A 347 -11.04 -28.19 6.03
CA ARG A 347 -12.43 -28.44 5.69
C ARG A 347 -12.52 -29.30 4.41
N PRO A 348 -13.56 -30.14 4.26
CA PRO A 348 -13.81 -30.82 2.99
C PRO A 348 -14.02 -29.80 1.87
N TYR A 349 -13.49 -30.08 0.69
CA TYR A 349 -13.80 -29.32 -0.52
C TYR A 349 -15.28 -29.53 -0.90
N THR A 350 -15.91 -28.55 -1.54
CA THR A 350 -17.28 -28.69 -2.06
C THR A 350 -17.32 -29.25 -3.48
N ASN A 351 -16.23 -29.11 -4.24
CA ASN A 351 -16.04 -29.65 -5.58
C ASN A 351 -14.53 -29.78 -5.90
N ARG A 352 -14.16 -30.66 -6.84
CA ARG A 352 -12.81 -30.75 -7.41
C ARG A 352 -12.87 -30.94 -8.93
N GLU A 353 -12.07 -30.16 -9.64
CA GLU A 353 -11.83 -30.33 -11.08
C GLU A 353 -10.38 -30.80 -11.28
N ASN A 354 -10.16 -31.81 -12.13
CA ASN A 354 -8.80 -32.25 -12.46
C ASN A 354 -8.07 -31.19 -13.30
N LEU A 355 -6.74 -31.15 -13.19
CA LEU A 355 -5.91 -30.38 -14.12
C LEU A 355 -6.11 -30.91 -15.54
N THR A 356 -6.16 -29.99 -16.50
CA THR A 356 -6.32 -30.34 -17.93
C THR A 356 -5.04 -30.87 -18.57
N THR A 357 -3.90 -30.62 -17.94
CA THR A 357 -2.57 -31.04 -18.41
C THR A 357 -1.72 -31.51 -17.24
N LEU A 358 -1.25 -32.75 -17.30
CA LEU A 358 -0.22 -33.33 -16.43
C LEU A 358 0.84 -34.04 -17.29
N PRO A 359 2.15 -33.90 -17.00
CA PRO A 359 2.73 -32.96 -16.03
C PRO A 359 2.42 -31.49 -16.39
N VAL A 360 2.29 -30.62 -15.38
CA VAL A 360 2.10 -29.19 -15.62
C VAL A 360 3.36 -28.57 -16.21
N THR A 361 3.17 -27.59 -17.08
CA THR A 361 4.28 -26.82 -17.70
C THR A 361 4.52 -25.49 -17.01
N ASN A 362 3.68 -25.10 -16.05
CA ASN A 362 3.75 -23.82 -15.38
C ASN A 362 3.63 -23.98 -13.86
N ILE A 363 4.42 -23.20 -13.13
CA ILE A 363 4.29 -23.03 -11.69
C ILE A 363 4.02 -21.57 -11.42
N VAL A 364 2.93 -21.26 -10.73
CA VAL A 364 2.60 -19.88 -10.36
C VAL A 364 2.98 -19.67 -8.90
N VAL A 365 3.94 -18.79 -8.65
CA VAL A 365 4.37 -18.43 -7.29
C VAL A 365 3.55 -17.26 -6.76
N HIS A 366 3.06 -17.43 -5.54
CA HIS A 366 2.30 -16.44 -4.78
C HIS A 366 2.98 -16.16 -3.46
N GLN A 367 2.75 -14.97 -2.92
CA GLN A 367 3.05 -14.63 -1.55
C GLN A 367 1.76 -14.21 -0.86
N LEU A 368 1.53 -14.72 0.35
CA LEU A 368 0.49 -14.18 1.22
C LEU A 368 0.95 -12.82 1.75
N GLU A 369 0.28 -11.76 1.30
CA GLU A 369 0.64 -10.38 1.61
C GLU A 369 0.51 -10.07 3.11
N GLY A 370 1.42 -9.25 3.64
CA GLY A 370 1.36 -8.75 5.02
C GLY A 370 1.91 -9.68 6.11
N LEU A 371 2.47 -10.84 5.77
CA LEU A 371 3.10 -11.77 6.72
C LEU A 371 4.58 -12.02 6.35
N ASN A 372 5.49 -11.22 6.92
CA ASN A 372 6.94 -11.46 6.91
C ASN A 372 7.42 -11.81 8.33
N LEU A 373 6.77 -12.80 8.96
CA LEU A 373 7.09 -13.25 10.31
C LEU A 373 7.46 -14.74 10.28
N ILE A 374 8.42 -15.12 11.12
CA ILE A 374 8.65 -16.52 11.48
C ILE A 374 7.51 -16.90 12.41
N MET A 375 6.71 -17.88 12.02
CA MET A 375 5.54 -18.34 12.75
C MET A 375 5.87 -19.63 13.51
N ASN A 376 5.06 -20.03 14.48
CA ASN A 376 5.09 -21.42 14.95
C ASN A 376 4.09 -22.27 14.13
N ASP A 377 4.13 -23.58 14.28
CA ASP A 377 3.28 -24.52 13.55
C ASP A 377 1.77 -24.21 13.72
N GLN A 378 1.36 -23.79 14.93
CA GLN A 378 -0.04 -23.47 15.22
C GLN A 378 -0.50 -22.22 14.48
N ASP A 379 0.36 -21.20 14.41
CA ASP A 379 0.11 -19.98 13.66
C ASP A 379 0.03 -20.27 12.16
N CYS A 380 0.92 -21.11 11.62
CA CYS A 380 0.85 -21.56 10.23
C CYS A 380 -0.48 -22.25 9.91
N ILE A 381 -0.89 -23.21 10.75
CA ILE A 381 -2.17 -23.90 10.59
C ILE A 381 -3.34 -22.90 10.68
N ALA A 382 -3.30 -21.97 11.63
CA ALA A 382 -4.33 -20.95 11.79
C ALA A 382 -4.47 -20.05 10.54
N GLN A 383 -3.34 -19.61 9.97
CA GLN A 383 -3.33 -18.81 8.74
C GLN A 383 -3.89 -19.58 7.54
N ILE A 384 -3.46 -20.83 7.35
CA ILE A 384 -3.95 -21.68 6.25
C ILE A 384 -5.46 -21.94 6.38
N LYS A 385 -5.95 -22.19 7.60
CA LYS A 385 -7.39 -22.33 7.86
C LYS A 385 -8.15 -21.03 7.61
N GLY A 386 -7.60 -19.90 8.04
CA GLY A 386 -8.18 -18.58 7.77
C GLY A 386 -8.31 -18.29 6.27
N LEU A 387 -7.29 -18.66 5.48
CA LEU A 387 -7.34 -18.60 4.02
C LEU A 387 -8.42 -19.49 3.44
N GLN A 388 -8.50 -20.75 3.87
CA GLN A 388 -9.55 -21.66 3.40
C GLN A 388 -10.95 -21.13 3.76
N ASP A 389 -11.12 -20.58 4.97
CA ASP A 389 -12.40 -20.00 5.39
C ASP A 389 -12.77 -18.78 4.58
N TYR A 390 -11.82 -17.90 4.28
CA TYR A 390 -12.04 -16.76 3.39
C TYR A 390 -12.44 -17.21 1.98
N ASP A 391 -11.64 -18.09 1.37
CA ASP A 391 -11.85 -18.57 0.01
C ASP A 391 -13.21 -19.29 -0.15
N MET A 392 -13.59 -20.12 0.83
CA MET A 392 -14.84 -20.87 0.76
C MET A 392 -16.08 -20.07 1.16
N ASN A 393 -15.99 -19.21 2.19
CA ASN A 393 -17.16 -18.53 2.74
C ASN A 393 -17.40 -17.15 2.10
N ILE A 394 -16.34 -16.46 1.69
CA ILE A 394 -16.41 -15.10 1.14
C ILE A 394 -16.34 -15.15 -0.40
N GLU A 395 -15.32 -15.82 -0.95
CA GLU A 395 -15.14 -15.91 -2.41
C GLU A 395 -15.98 -17.03 -3.05
N ASN A 396 -16.65 -17.86 -2.24
CA ASN A 396 -17.46 -19.00 -2.68
C ASN A 396 -16.69 -20.01 -3.53
N TRP A 397 -15.39 -20.15 -3.30
CA TRP A 397 -14.56 -21.16 -3.97
C TRP A 397 -14.81 -22.54 -3.39
N ALA A 398 -14.47 -23.55 -4.19
CA ALA A 398 -14.69 -24.94 -3.80
C ALA A 398 -13.77 -25.42 -2.65
N ASP A 399 -12.64 -24.74 -2.48
CA ASP A 399 -11.59 -25.00 -1.50
C ASP A 399 -10.59 -23.83 -1.51
N ILE A 400 -9.59 -23.87 -0.64
CA ILE A 400 -8.44 -22.96 -0.66
C ILE A 400 -7.83 -22.84 -2.07
N GLY A 401 -7.48 -21.63 -2.51
CA GLY A 401 -7.16 -21.36 -3.92
C GLY A 401 -5.87 -22.00 -4.44
N TYR A 402 -4.93 -22.31 -3.56
CA TYR A 402 -3.59 -22.77 -3.90
C TYR A 402 -3.47 -24.31 -3.89
N ASN A 403 -2.55 -24.84 -4.70
CA ASN A 403 -2.23 -26.27 -4.71
C ASN A 403 -1.38 -26.65 -3.50
N PHE A 404 -0.37 -25.84 -3.19
CA PHE A 404 0.49 -26.00 -2.02
C PHE A 404 0.72 -24.68 -1.32
N LEU A 405 0.93 -24.75 0.00
CA LEU A 405 1.29 -23.60 0.83
C LEU A 405 2.57 -23.92 1.58
N LEU A 406 3.55 -23.01 1.54
CA LEU A 406 4.80 -23.12 2.26
C LEU A 406 4.75 -22.11 3.39
N CYS A 407 4.76 -22.57 4.65
CA CYS A 407 4.68 -21.68 5.80
C CYS A 407 5.95 -21.77 6.63
N ASP A 408 6.60 -20.62 6.83
CA ASP A 408 7.84 -20.49 7.59
C ASP A 408 7.57 -20.67 9.09
N ASP A 409 7.84 -21.88 9.58
CA ASP A 409 7.72 -22.22 10.99
C ASP A 409 9.06 -22.03 11.74
N SER A 410 9.02 -22.13 13.06
CA SER A 410 10.18 -22.03 13.94
C SER A 410 11.13 -23.24 13.86
N GLY A 411 10.87 -24.21 12.99
CA GLY A 411 11.67 -25.41 12.81
C GLY A 411 12.92 -25.20 11.95
N ASP A 412 13.66 -26.28 11.70
CA ASP A 412 14.85 -26.27 10.84
C ASP A 412 14.52 -26.10 9.35
N GLN A 413 13.29 -26.46 8.93
CA GLN A 413 12.81 -26.42 7.55
C GLN A 413 11.40 -25.84 7.46
N GLN A 414 11.12 -25.09 6.38
CA GLN A 414 9.78 -24.58 6.10
C GLN A 414 8.86 -25.76 5.74
N GLN A 415 7.67 -25.83 6.33
CA GLN A 415 6.72 -26.92 6.08
C GLN A 415 5.93 -26.68 4.80
N ILE A 416 5.64 -27.77 4.09
CA ILE A 416 4.80 -27.76 2.90
C ILE A 416 3.44 -28.35 3.28
N TYR A 417 2.37 -27.57 3.10
CA TYR A 417 1.00 -27.97 3.35
C TYR A 417 0.27 -28.21 2.02
N THR A 418 -0.45 -29.33 1.95
CA THR A 418 -1.31 -29.67 0.81
C THR A 418 -2.58 -28.83 0.86
N GLY A 419 -2.76 -27.96 -0.14
CA GLY A 419 -4.03 -27.30 -0.44
C GLY A 419 -4.86 -28.21 -1.35
N ARG A 420 -5.01 -27.80 -2.62
CA ARG A 420 -5.67 -28.64 -3.64
C ARG A 420 -4.79 -29.80 -4.16
N GLY A 421 -3.49 -29.78 -3.93
CA GLY A 421 -2.57 -30.87 -4.28
C GLY A 421 -2.20 -30.96 -5.77
N TRP A 422 -1.58 -32.08 -6.15
CA TRP A 422 -0.88 -32.24 -7.44
C TRP A 422 -1.79 -32.35 -8.67
N LYS A 423 -3.00 -32.90 -8.51
CA LYS A 423 -3.84 -33.36 -9.63
C LYS A 423 -5.02 -32.46 -9.94
N PHE A 424 -5.27 -31.46 -9.10
CA PHE A 424 -6.51 -30.67 -9.12
C PHE A 424 -6.28 -29.21 -9.50
N THR A 425 -7.25 -28.64 -10.19
CA THR A 425 -7.25 -27.26 -10.69
C THR A 425 -7.30 -26.26 -9.53
N GLY A 426 -6.40 -25.27 -9.58
CA GLY A 426 -6.33 -24.15 -8.64
C GLY A 426 -7.47 -23.14 -8.78
N ALA A 427 -7.53 -22.16 -7.87
CA ALA A 427 -8.27 -20.90 -8.05
C ALA A 427 -7.38 -19.67 -7.82
N HIS A 428 -6.06 -19.85 -8.02
CA HIS A 428 -5.03 -18.87 -7.69
C HIS A 428 -4.70 -17.91 -8.84
N CYS A 429 -5.06 -18.22 -10.09
CA CYS A 429 -4.77 -17.39 -11.25
C CYS A 429 -5.63 -17.82 -12.44
N ILE A 430 -6.61 -16.99 -12.82
CA ILE A 430 -7.70 -17.35 -13.75
C ILE A 430 -7.18 -18.00 -15.05
N SER A 431 -6.13 -17.43 -15.64
CA SER A 431 -5.59 -17.90 -16.92
C SER A 431 -4.65 -19.11 -16.82
N TYR A 432 -4.28 -19.55 -15.62
CA TYR A 432 -3.37 -20.69 -15.41
C TYR A 432 -3.95 -21.82 -14.56
N ASN A 433 -5.04 -21.61 -13.82
CA ASN A 433 -5.64 -22.56 -12.87
C ASN A 433 -5.70 -24.02 -13.38
N LYS A 434 -6.03 -24.23 -14.66
CA LYS A 434 -6.20 -25.57 -15.26
C LYS A 434 -4.91 -26.24 -15.77
N ARG A 435 -3.80 -25.51 -15.82
CA ARG A 435 -2.52 -25.92 -16.46
C ARG A 435 -1.27 -25.60 -15.64
N SER A 436 -1.45 -25.24 -14.37
CA SER A 436 -0.36 -24.90 -13.45
C SER A 436 -0.65 -25.39 -12.05
N LEU A 437 0.42 -25.47 -11.25
CA LEU A 437 0.29 -25.54 -9.80
C LEU A 437 0.56 -24.17 -9.20
N GLY A 438 -0.32 -23.71 -8.33
CA GLY A 438 -0.14 -22.49 -7.53
C GLY A 438 0.49 -22.81 -6.20
N ILE A 439 1.63 -22.19 -5.92
CA ILE A 439 2.36 -22.34 -4.65
C ILE A 439 2.35 -21.00 -3.92
N CYS A 440 1.76 -20.96 -2.72
CA CYS A 440 1.71 -19.74 -1.89
C CYS A 440 2.71 -19.81 -0.75
N ILE A 441 3.59 -18.81 -0.66
CA ILE A 441 4.51 -18.64 0.46
C ILE A 441 3.84 -17.79 1.54
N ILE A 442 3.82 -18.32 2.77
CA ILE A 442 3.34 -17.67 3.98
C ILE A 442 4.56 -17.42 4.87
N GLY A 443 4.89 -16.15 5.13
CA GLY A 443 6.09 -15.79 5.88
C GLY A 443 7.22 -15.26 5.01
N ASN A 444 8.46 -15.42 5.48
CA ASN A 444 9.63 -14.80 4.86
C ASN A 444 10.10 -15.56 3.59
N TYR A 445 9.62 -15.11 2.43
CA TYR A 445 10.01 -15.64 1.12
C TYR A 445 11.48 -15.36 0.75
N THR A 446 12.11 -14.35 1.36
CA THR A 446 13.52 -14.01 1.10
C THR A 446 14.51 -14.91 1.83
N SER A 447 14.03 -15.80 2.70
CA SER A 447 14.90 -16.72 3.41
C SER A 447 15.46 -17.80 2.47
N ILE A 448 16.75 -18.14 2.64
CA ILE A 448 17.38 -19.26 1.94
C ILE A 448 16.63 -20.59 2.18
N ARG A 449 15.99 -20.72 3.34
CA ARG A 449 15.14 -21.85 3.69
C ARG A 449 13.94 -21.95 2.75
N SER A 450 13.26 -20.83 2.50
CA SER A 450 12.08 -20.80 1.64
C SER A 450 12.41 -21.19 0.20
N LEU A 451 13.54 -20.69 -0.32
CA LEU A 451 14.06 -21.08 -1.63
C LEU A 451 14.31 -22.60 -1.71
N LYS A 452 15.01 -23.18 -0.73
CA LYS A 452 15.32 -24.62 -0.70
C LYS A 452 14.09 -25.51 -0.54
N THR A 453 13.12 -25.10 0.27
CA THR A 453 11.86 -25.85 0.44
C THR A 453 11.04 -25.81 -0.85
N PHE A 454 10.93 -24.64 -1.49
CA PHE A 454 10.27 -24.52 -2.78
C PHE A 454 10.96 -25.39 -3.83
N GLU A 455 12.28 -25.30 -3.92
CA GLU A 455 13.10 -26.12 -4.81
C GLU A 455 12.86 -27.62 -4.62
N SER A 456 12.87 -28.09 -3.37
CA SER A 456 12.63 -29.49 -3.01
C SER A 456 11.22 -29.96 -3.40
N LEU A 457 10.22 -29.09 -3.25
CA LEU A 457 8.84 -29.39 -3.70
C LEU A 457 8.79 -29.54 -5.23
N ILE A 458 9.44 -28.65 -5.97
CA ILE A 458 9.50 -28.73 -7.43
C ILE A 458 10.21 -30.00 -7.89
N GLN A 459 11.37 -30.32 -7.30
CA GLN A 459 12.10 -31.56 -7.60
C GLN A 459 11.24 -32.80 -7.35
N CYS A 460 10.50 -32.83 -6.24
CA CYS A 460 9.56 -33.91 -5.96
C CYS A 460 8.45 -34.02 -7.02
N GLY A 461 7.86 -32.89 -7.45
CA GLY A 461 6.86 -32.88 -8.52
C GLY A 461 7.43 -33.35 -9.88
N ILE A 462 8.68 -33.03 -10.17
CA ILE A 462 9.39 -33.54 -11.36
C ILE A 462 9.59 -35.06 -11.26
N MET A 463 10.02 -35.57 -10.10
CA MET A 463 10.18 -37.01 -9.85
C MET A 463 8.87 -37.79 -9.97
N LYS A 464 7.76 -37.19 -9.53
CA LYS A 464 6.40 -37.77 -9.65
C LYS A 464 5.81 -37.67 -11.06
N ASN A 465 6.51 -37.01 -12.00
CA ASN A 465 5.99 -36.67 -13.32
C ASN A 465 4.69 -35.82 -13.25
N ASP A 466 4.59 -34.98 -12.22
CA ASP A 466 3.54 -33.98 -12.03
C ASP A 466 3.96 -32.60 -12.56
N ILE A 467 5.26 -32.32 -12.60
CA ILE A 467 5.87 -31.10 -13.15
C ILE A 467 6.81 -31.48 -14.28
N MET A 468 6.74 -30.78 -15.41
CA MET A 468 7.64 -31.01 -16.53
C MET A 468 9.04 -30.47 -16.20
N LYS A 469 10.11 -31.18 -16.55
CA LYS A 469 11.50 -30.76 -16.24
C LYS A 469 11.81 -29.33 -16.68
N ASN A 470 11.29 -28.92 -17.84
CA ASN A 470 11.45 -27.57 -18.41
C ASN A 470 10.28 -26.63 -18.09
N PHE A 471 9.63 -26.78 -16.93
CA PHE A 471 8.52 -25.90 -16.52
C PHE A 471 8.91 -24.42 -16.56
N THR A 472 7.90 -23.57 -16.69
CA THR A 472 8.01 -22.11 -16.60
C THR A 472 7.57 -21.64 -15.22
N LEU A 473 8.41 -20.86 -14.54
CA LEU A 473 8.02 -20.12 -13.35
C LEU A 473 7.29 -18.84 -13.77
N VAL A 474 6.10 -18.63 -13.19
CA VAL A 474 5.21 -17.51 -13.49
C VAL A 474 4.95 -16.75 -12.19
N GLY A 475 5.13 -15.44 -12.22
CA GLY A 475 4.73 -14.58 -11.11
C GLY A 475 3.24 -14.29 -11.16
N HIS A 476 2.57 -14.33 -10.01
CA HIS A 476 1.27 -13.67 -9.92
C HIS A 476 1.45 -12.14 -9.94
N PHE A 477 0.51 -11.37 -10.50
CA PHE A 477 0.67 -9.91 -10.61
C PHE A 477 0.92 -9.21 -9.26
N ASN A 478 0.31 -9.72 -8.19
CA ASN A 478 0.49 -9.26 -6.81
C ASN A 478 1.77 -9.81 -6.13
N SER A 479 2.56 -10.64 -6.81
CA SER A 479 3.70 -11.37 -6.27
C SER A 479 4.96 -11.13 -7.10
N THR A 480 5.13 -9.91 -7.61
CA THR A 480 6.25 -9.54 -8.50
C THR A 480 7.62 -9.70 -7.83
N LYS A 481 7.75 -9.25 -6.56
CA LYS A 481 9.03 -9.29 -5.82
C LYS A 481 9.50 -10.71 -5.54
N ILE A 482 8.60 -11.57 -5.04
CA ILE A 482 8.92 -12.99 -4.81
C ILE A 482 9.28 -13.70 -6.12
N TYR A 483 8.55 -13.41 -7.20
CA TYR A 483 8.86 -13.96 -8.52
C TYR A 483 10.28 -13.58 -8.98
N GLU A 484 10.64 -12.30 -8.92
CA GLU A 484 11.97 -11.83 -9.31
C GLU A 484 13.07 -12.46 -8.45
N TYR A 485 12.85 -12.53 -7.13
CA TYR A 485 13.79 -13.12 -6.18
C TYR A 485 14.02 -14.62 -6.44
N TYR A 486 12.95 -15.39 -6.64
CA TYR A 486 13.02 -16.83 -6.91
C TYR A 486 13.64 -17.09 -8.29
N LEU A 487 13.28 -16.26 -9.29
CA LEU A 487 13.85 -16.34 -10.62
C LEU A 487 15.36 -16.09 -10.60
N GLU A 488 15.85 -15.13 -9.80
CA GLU A 488 17.28 -14.87 -9.63
C GLU A 488 18.00 -16.04 -8.94
N TYR A 489 17.40 -16.61 -7.89
CA TYR A 489 17.95 -17.79 -7.23
C TYR A 489 18.10 -18.97 -8.20
N PHE A 490 17.03 -19.32 -8.94
CA PHE A 490 17.08 -20.41 -9.92
C PHE A 490 18.01 -20.11 -11.10
N ARG A 491 18.24 -18.83 -11.44
CA ARG A 491 19.25 -18.46 -12.45
C ARG A 491 20.67 -18.86 -12.06
N ASN A 492 20.98 -18.78 -10.78
CA ASN A 492 22.30 -19.05 -10.24
C ASN A 492 22.49 -20.52 -9.81
N ASP A 493 21.41 -21.30 -9.79
CA ASP A 493 21.41 -22.72 -9.44
C ASP A 493 21.62 -23.60 -10.68
N THR A 494 22.64 -24.47 -10.63
CA THR A 494 23.06 -25.31 -11.76
C THR A 494 22.39 -26.69 -11.79
N ASP A 495 21.65 -27.07 -10.74
CA ASP A 495 21.16 -28.45 -10.58
C ASP A 495 19.72 -28.66 -11.11
N LEU A 496 18.93 -27.59 -11.24
CA LEU A 496 17.64 -27.63 -11.93
C LEU A 496 17.79 -27.30 -13.42
N GLN A 497 17.59 -28.28 -14.30
CA GLN A 497 17.51 -28.05 -15.75
C GLN A 497 16.16 -27.42 -16.14
N TYR A 498 15.92 -26.16 -15.79
CA TYR A 498 14.78 -25.38 -16.29
C TYR A 498 15.11 -24.78 -17.68
N SER A 499 14.12 -24.60 -18.56
CA SER A 499 14.39 -23.97 -19.85
C SER A 499 14.52 -22.45 -19.69
N ASN A 500 15.72 -21.94 -19.98
CA ASN A 500 16.04 -20.53 -20.09
C ASN A 500 15.49 -19.92 -21.40
N GLN A 501 14.18 -20.09 -21.67
CA GLN A 501 13.49 -19.40 -22.76
C GLN A 501 12.38 -18.50 -22.23
N ALA A 502 12.79 -17.43 -21.56
CA ALA A 502 11.93 -16.27 -21.37
C ALA A 502 12.77 -15.01 -21.50
N SER A 503 12.82 -14.49 -22.73
CA SER A 503 13.08 -13.08 -23.01
C SER A 503 12.38 -12.18 -21.98
N LYS A 504 12.94 -11.00 -21.69
CA LYS A 504 12.47 -9.87 -20.84
C LYS A 504 10.97 -9.48 -20.86
N LYS A 505 10.06 -10.23 -21.48
CA LYS A 505 8.61 -10.12 -21.29
C LYS A 505 8.20 -10.71 -19.93
N GLN A 506 7.69 -9.87 -19.06
CA GLN A 506 6.94 -10.24 -17.85
C GLN A 506 5.95 -11.37 -18.17
N PHE A 507 6.17 -12.57 -17.62
CA PHE A 507 5.12 -13.59 -17.52
C PHE A 507 4.44 -13.42 -16.16
N MET A 508 3.65 -12.35 -16.06
CA MET A 508 2.72 -12.15 -14.95
C MET A 508 1.37 -12.74 -15.33
N CYS A 509 0.79 -13.54 -14.44
CA CYS A 509 -0.61 -13.86 -14.57
C CYS A 509 -1.47 -12.63 -14.24
N PRO A 510 -2.39 -12.20 -15.13
CA PRO A 510 -3.35 -11.13 -14.85
C PRO A 510 -4.35 -11.51 -13.75
N GLN A 511 -4.95 -10.50 -13.14
CA GLN A 511 -5.88 -10.59 -12.01
C GLN A 511 -7.02 -11.61 -12.19
#